data_AF-X0BTR2-F1
#
_entry.id   AF-X0BTR2-F1
#
_cell.length_a   1.000
_cell.length_b   1.000
_cell.length_c   1.000
_cell.angle_alpha   90.00
_cell.angle_beta   90.00
_cell.angle_gamma   90.00
#
_symmetry.space_group_name_H-M   'P 1'
#
loop_
_entity.id
_entity.type
_entity.pdbx_description
1 polymer ?
#
loop_
_entity_poly.entity_id
_entity_poly.type
_entity_poly.pdbx_seq_one_letter_code
_entity_poly.pdbx_strand_id
1 'polypeptide(L)'
;MDWDFKIVALATTKKTPIMLTSHTYWNLDGFSNNETSTISNHTLYMPYGGQRVATDNILIPTGDIIPNKKGSVNDFWSKPKMIGDQANNKDLENNCGFNCTGYDTCYSVNRGQLGNFDWRTEGPVATISSAWSGIQLDIYTDQDAFQFYSCTQQKGTMPLKKTQGLKDNKDFPRIIPKYGCMVVEVQDYIDGINNPEWQRLEKQLYEPGGNPYVLQAKYRFSLKGKQ
;
A
#
# COMPACT_ATOMS: atom_id res chain seq x y z
N MET A 1 -12.12 -10.29 11.71
CA MET A 1 -11.21 -11.42 11.45
C MET A 1 -9.82 -10.85 11.30
N ASP A 2 -8.84 -11.40 11.99
CA ASP A 2 -7.44 -10.94 11.88
C ASP A 2 -6.66 -11.93 11.00
N TRP A 3 -5.89 -11.40 10.06
CA TRP A 3 -4.84 -12.14 9.36
C TRP A 3 -3.48 -11.60 9.82
N ASP A 4 -2.83 -12.34 10.70
CA ASP A 4 -1.47 -12.06 11.15
C ASP A 4 -0.46 -12.81 10.27
N PHE A 5 0.63 -12.13 9.90
CA PHE A 5 1.76 -12.77 9.27
C PHE A 5 3.10 -12.24 9.79
N LYS A 6 4.09 -13.14 9.73
CA LYS A 6 5.48 -12.86 10.10
C LYS A 6 6.38 -13.45 9.01
N ILE A 7 7.28 -12.65 8.48
CA ILE A 7 8.30 -13.09 7.53
C ILE A 7 9.65 -12.99 8.23
N VAL A 8 10.44 -14.07 8.18
CA VAL A 8 11.77 -14.13 8.78
C VAL A 8 12.76 -14.56 7.71
N ALA A 9 13.87 -13.85 7.58
CA ALA A 9 14.95 -14.21 6.68
C ALA A 9 16.31 -14.05 7.34
N LEU A 10 17.25 -14.90 6.93
CA LEU A 10 18.62 -14.95 7.42
C LEU A 10 19.58 -14.86 6.25
N ALA A 11 20.57 -13.98 6.35
CA ALA A 11 21.74 -14.04 5.48
C ALA A 11 22.63 -15.21 5.93
N THR A 12 22.90 -16.17 5.05
CA THR A 12 23.61 -17.41 5.45
C THR A 12 25.05 -17.48 4.98
N THR A 13 25.42 -16.77 3.91
CA THR A 13 26.76 -16.87 3.30
C THR A 13 27.52 -15.56 3.17
N LYS A 14 26.83 -14.45 2.88
CA LYS A 14 27.44 -13.12 2.70
C LYS A 14 26.52 -12.02 3.21
N LYS A 15 27.11 -10.86 3.52
CA LYS A 15 26.36 -9.63 3.77
C LYS A 15 25.54 -9.27 2.54
N THR A 16 24.24 -9.05 2.71
CA THR A 16 23.27 -8.86 1.62
C THR A 16 22.14 -7.93 2.04
N PRO A 17 21.58 -7.14 1.10
CA PRO A 17 20.32 -6.48 1.34
C PRO A 17 19.18 -7.49 1.46
N ILE A 18 18.26 -7.25 2.40
CA ILE A 18 17.01 -7.99 2.55
C ILE A 18 15.88 -7.00 2.86
N MET A 19 14.85 -7.02 2.03
CA MET A 19 13.59 -6.32 2.26
C MET A 19 12.49 -7.20 1.68
N LEU A 20 11.52 -7.60 2.50
CA LEU A 20 10.45 -8.51 2.11
C LEU A 20 9.11 -7.84 2.33
N THR A 21 8.10 -8.28 1.59
CA THR A 21 6.73 -7.84 1.77
C THR A 21 5.75 -8.87 1.20
N SER A 22 4.45 -8.61 1.32
CA SER A 22 3.39 -9.38 0.68
C SER A 22 2.73 -8.57 -0.42
N HIS A 23 2.93 -8.98 -1.67
CA HIS A 23 2.41 -8.28 -2.85
C HIS A 23 1.01 -8.79 -3.24
N THR A 24 0.09 -8.80 -2.27
CA THR A 24 -1.29 -9.27 -2.48
C THR A 24 -2.13 -8.21 -3.20
N TYR A 25 -2.85 -8.62 -4.25
CA TYR A 25 -3.78 -7.78 -4.99
C TYR A 25 -5.18 -7.85 -4.39
N TRP A 26 -5.66 -6.73 -3.87
CA TRP A 26 -6.92 -6.60 -3.14
C TRP A 26 -8.00 -5.87 -3.93
N ASN A 27 -9.25 -6.28 -3.72
CA ASN A 27 -10.46 -5.54 -4.04
C ASN A 27 -11.50 -5.92 -2.97
N LEU A 28 -11.94 -4.96 -2.15
CA LEU A 28 -12.82 -5.24 -1.00
C LEU A 28 -14.27 -5.52 -1.41
N ASP A 29 -14.61 -5.32 -2.68
CA ASP A 29 -15.88 -5.74 -3.25
C ASP A 29 -15.81 -7.15 -3.84
N GLY A 30 -14.63 -7.77 -3.84
CA GLY A 30 -14.41 -9.08 -4.45
C GLY A 30 -14.72 -9.09 -5.96
N PHE A 31 -14.63 -7.92 -6.61
CA PHE A 31 -15.08 -7.66 -7.98
C PHE A 31 -16.58 -7.88 -8.22
N SER A 32 -17.39 -7.98 -7.17
CA SER A 32 -18.83 -8.26 -7.23
C SER A 32 -19.69 -7.00 -7.18
N ASN A 33 -19.08 -5.81 -7.17
CA ASN A 33 -19.79 -4.55 -7.25
C ASN A 33 -20.37 -4.35 -8.66
N ASN A 34 -21.69 -4.17 -8.73
CA ASN A 34 -22.44 -4.01 -9.97
C ASN A 34 -22.51 -2.55 -10.47
N GLU A 35 -21.83 -1.63 -9.80
CA GLU A 35 -21.69 -0.23 -10.20
C GLU A 35 -20.30 0.06 -10.79
N THR A 36 -19.26 -0.66 -10.33
CA THR A 36 -17.89 -0.53 -10.83
C THR A 36 -17.06 -1.78 -10.58
N SER A 37 -16.12 -2.08 -11.47
CA SER A 37 -15.10 -3.13 -11.30
C SER A 37 -13.76 -2.60 -10.78
N THR A 38 -13.69 -1.30 -10.46
CA THR A 38 -12.48 -0.60 -9.99
C THR A 38 -12.51 -0.37 -8.48
N ILE A 39 -11.35 -0.05 -7.91
CA ILE A 39 -11.21 0.39 -6.51
C ILE A 39 -11.41 1.90 -6.33
N SER A 40 -11.87 2.63 -7.35
CA SER A 40 -11.95 4.09 -7.33
C SER A 40 -12.83 4.63 -6.20
N ASN A 41 -13.88 3.89 -5.83
CA ASN A 41 -14.81 4.21 -4.74
C ASN A 41 -14.35 3.69 -3.36
N HIS A 42 -13.23 2.96 -3.29
CA HIS A 42 -12.68 2.56 -2.01
C HIS A 42 -12.02 3.77 -1.35
N THR A 43 -12.21 3.89 -0.03
CA THR A 43 -11.59 4.94 0.79
C THR A 43 -10.28 4.43 1.36
N LEU A 44 -9.23 5.25 1.27
CA LEU A 44 -7.93 5.04 1.91
C LEU A 44 -7.68 6.12 2.97
N TYR A 45 -7.11 5.73 4.10
CA TYR A 45 -6.63 6.61 5.14
C TYR A 45 -5.30 6.09 5.70
N MET A 46 -4.28 6.93 5.77
CA MET A 46 -2.93 6.59 6.24
C MET A 46 -2.46 7.65 7.25
N PRO A 47 -2.87 7.58 8.54
CA PRO A 47 -2.68 8.67 9.51
C PRO A 47 -1.20 9.05 9.74
N TYR A 48 -0.29 8.10 9.53
CA TYR A 48 1.16 8.31 9.71
C TYR A 48 1.89 8.59 8.39
N GLY A 49 1.16 8.66 7.27
CA GLY A 49 1.65 8.80 5.89
C GLY A 49 1.90 10.25 5.45
N GLY A 50 2.42 11.10 6.34
CA GLY A 50 2.60 12.54 6.07
C GLY A 50 3.70 12.88 5.05
N GLN A 51 4.58 11.94 4.74
CA GLN A 51 5.66 12.09 3.76
C GLN A 51 5.76 10.85 2.87
N ARG A 52 6.56 10.94 1.81
CA ARG A 52 6.82 9.85 0.86
C ARG A 52 8.23 9.97 0.28
N VAL A 53 8.76 8.84 -0.20
CA VAL A 53 9.97 8.82 -1.01
C VAL A 53 9.65 9.43 -2.38
N ALA A 54 10.39 10.45 -2.79
CA ALA A 54 10.26 11.05 -4.11
C ALA A 54 10.92 10.17 -5.16
N THR A 55 10.23 9.92 -6.27
CA THR A 55 10.73 9.12 -7.39
C THR A 55 10.78 9.92 -8.68
N ASP A 56 11.65 9.49 -9.60
CA ASP A 56 11.70 10.01 -10.96
C ASP A 56 10.60 9.37 -11.84
N ASN A 57 10.59 9.75 -13.12
CA ASN A 57 9.59 9.29 -14.08
C ASN A 57 9.68 7.79 -14.43
N ILE A 58 10.73 7.09 -14.03
CA ILE A 58 10.84 5.63 -14.17
C ILE A 58 10.73 4.91 -12.82
N LEU A 59 10.26 5.63 -11.79
CA LEU A 59 9.99 5.15 -10.43
C LEU A 59 11.24 4.83 -9.59
N ILE A 60 12.40 5.38 -9.95
CA ILE A 60 13.61 5.28 -9.12
C ILE A 60 13.61 6.41 -8.08
N PRO A 61 13.86 6.11 -6.79
CA PRO A 61 14.01 7.15 -5.77
C PRO A 61 15.09 8.17 -6.10
N THR A 62 14.79 9.43 -5.80
CA THR A 62 15.67 10.58 -6.11
C THR A 62 16.60 10.95 -4.95
N GLY A 63 16.41 10.34 -3.78
CA GLY A 63 17.07 10.71 -2.52
C GLY A 63 16.23 11.64 -1.64
N ASP A 64 15.22 12.30 -2.20
CA ASP A 64 14.37 13.21 -1.44
C ASP A 64 13.21 12.50 -0.70
N ILE A 65 12.95 12.91 0.54
CA ILE A 65 11.72 12.60 1.28
C ILE A 65 10.84 13.85 1.32
N ILE A 66 9.72 13.80 0.61
CA ILE A 66 8.88 14.98 0.37
C ILE A 66 7.54 14.91 1.14
N PRO A 67 7.01 16.06 1.61
CA PRO A 67 5.76 16.09 2.34
C PRO A 67 4.55 15.84 1.43
N ASN A 68 3.54 15.17 2.00
CA ASN A 68 2.21 15.06 1.43
C ASN A 68 1.37 16.26 1.90
N LYS A 69 1.39 17.36 1.13
CA LYS A 69 0.68 18.58 1.51
C LYS A 69 -0.82 18.32 1.64
N LYS A 70 -1.46 18.90 2.66
CA LYS A 70 -2.91 18.80 2.87
C LYS A 70 -3.66 19.24 1.60
N GLY A 71 -4.60 18.43 1.13
CA GLY A 71 -5.36 18.63 -0.10
C GLY A 71 -4.68 18.19 -1.39
N SER A 72 -3.42 17.73 -1.36
CA SER A 72 -2.74 17.19 -2.56
C SER A 72 -3.26 15.80 -2.96
N VAL A 73 -2.87 15.34 -4.14
CA VAL A 73 -3.24 14.00 -4.64
C VAL A 73 -2.75 12.88 -3.71
N ASN A 74 -1.60 13.04 -3.07
CA ASN A 74 -1.03 12.09 -2.11
C ASN A 74 -1.45 12.37 -0.64
N ASP A 75 -2.38 13.30 -0.39
CA ASP A 75 -2.94 13.51 0.95
C ASP A 75 -3.97 12.42 1.30
N PHE A 76 -3.47 11.33 1.88
CA PHE A 76 -4.29 10.29 2.52
C PHE A 76 -4.17 10.30 4.04
N TRP A 77 -3.38 11.22 4.60
CA TRP A 77 -3.07 11.25 6.03
C TRP A 77 -3.91 12.26 6.80
N SER A 78 -4.39 13.33 6.16
CA SER A 78 -5.15 14.37 6.85
C SER A 78 -6.61 13.98 7.12
N LYS A 79 -7.19 13.12 6.26
CA LYS A 79 -8.53 12.54 6.38
C LYS A 79 -8.71 11.36 5.42
N PRO A 80 -9.68 10.47 5.67
CA PRO A 80 -10.06 9.44 4.69
C PRO A 80 -10.50 10.07 3.36
N LYS A 81 -10.04 9.50 2.24
CA LYS A 81 -10.31 9.99 0.87
C LYS A 81 -10.52 8.81 -0.07
N MET A 82 -11.44 8.90 -1.04
CA MET A 82 -11.55 7.84 -2.04
C MET A 82 -10.34 7.84 -2.96
N ILE A 83 -9.88 6.66 -3.36
CA ILE A 83 -8.69 6.52 -4.18
C ILE A 83 -8.88 7.23 -5.54
N GLY A 84 -10.10 7.20 -6.08
CA GLY A 84 -10.46 7.86 -7.33
C GLY A 84 -10.80 9.35 -7.24
N ASP A 85 -10.86 9.97 -6.05
CA ASP A 85 -11.34 11.36 -5.86
C ASP A 85 -10.56 12.39 -6.68
N GLN A 86 -9.29 12.11 -6.97
CA GLN A 86 -8.39 13.02 -7.67
C GLN A 86 -8.07 12.57 -9.10
N ALA A 87 -8.85 11.67 -9.69
CA ALA A 87 -8.58 11.11 -11.02
C ALA A 87 -8.49 12.18 -12.14
N ASN A 88 -9.18 13.31 -11.98
CA ASN A 88 -9.15 14.43 -12.93
C ASN A 88 -8.16 15.55 -12.54
N ASN A 89 -7.41 15.39 -11.45
CA ASN A 89 -6.41 16.34 -11.03
C ASN A 89 -5.12 16.15 -11.84
N LYS A 90 -4.64 17.22 -12.48
CA LYS A 90 -3.40 17.21 -13.28
C LYS A 90 -2.17 16.84 -12.45
N ASP A 91 -2.17 17.12 -11.15
CA ASP A 91 -1.08 16.74 -10.25
C ASP A 91 -0.98 15.21 -10.05
N LEU A 92 -2.01 14.44 -10.44
CA LEU A 92 -1.97 12.98 -10.40
C LEU A 92 -1.30 12.39 -11.66
N GLU A 93 -1.12 13.19 -12.71
CA GLU A 93 -0.36 12.79 -13.88
C GLU A 93 1.13 12.61 -13.50
N ASN A 94 1.71 11.51 -13.98
CA ASN A 94 3.06 11.06 -13.64
C ASN A 94 3.29 10.63 -12.18
N ASN A 95 2.25 10.63 -11.33
CA ASN A 95 2.38 10.25 -9.92
C ASN A 95 2.70 8.76 -9.71
N CYS A 96 2.53 7.94 -10.75
CA CYS A 96 2.91 6.52 -10.78
C CYS A 96 3.87 6.20 -11.94
N GLY A 97 4.73 7.16 -12.31
CA GLY A 97 5.69 7.05 -13.41
C GLY A 97 5.20 7.70 -14.70
N PHE A 98 6.06 7.77 -15.71
CA PHE A 98 5.80 8.49 -16.96
C PHE A 98 4.48 8.07 -17.63
N ASN A 99 3.64 9.05 -17.97
CA ASN A 99 2.31 8.86 -18.56
C ASN A 99 1.38 7.94 -17.73
N CYS A 100 1.59 7.88 -16.41
CA CYS A 100 0.76 7.13 -15.50
C CYS A 100 -0.11 8.07 -14.64
N THR A 101 -1.39 7.74 -14.48
CA THR A 101 -2.31 8.45 -13.59
C THR A 101 -2.80 7.48 -12.52
N GLY A 102 -2.49 7.77 -11.27
CA GLY A 102 -2.81 6.92 -10.12
C GLY A 102 -1.65 6.90 -9.13
N TYR A 103 -1.54 5.81 -8.39
CA TYR A 103 -0.59 5.67 -7.29
C TYR A 103 0.27 4.43 -7.47
N ASP A 104 1.57 4.64 -7.28
CA ASP A 104 2.62 3.65 -7.10
C ASP A 104 3.70 4.32 -6.24
N THR A 105 3.45 4.38 -4.93
CA THR A 105 4.14 5.34 -4.05
C THR A 105 4.52 4.70 -2.72
N CYS A 106 5.77 4.92 -2.31
CA CYS A 106 6.29 4.54 -1.00
C CYS A 106 6.06 5.66 0.01
N TYR A 107 5.06 5.50 0.89
CA TYR A 107 4.78 6.43 1.97
C TYR A 107 5.62 6.09 3.20
N SER A 108 6.18 7.10 3.86
CA SER A 108 6.81 6.92 5.16
C SER A 108 5.75 6.68 6.23
N VAL A 109 6.01 5.82 7.20
CA VAL A 109 5.14 5.59 8.36
C VAL A 109 5.74 6.29 9.58
N ASN A 110 5.39 7.56 9.78
CA ASN A 110 5.97 8.41 10.81
C ASN A 110 5.26 8.22 12.16
N ARG A 111 5.74 7.27 12.96
CA ARG A 111 5.23 6.98 14.33
C ARG A 111 6.18 7.39 15.45
N GLY A 112 7.39 7.89 15.13
CA GLY A 112 8.39 8.24 16.15
C GLY A 112 7.92 9.28 17.18
N GLN A 113 6.98 10.15 16.82
CA GLN A 113 6.41 11.15 17.74
C GLN A 113 5.49 10.53 18.80
N LEU A 114 5.05 9.27 18.65
CA LEU A 114 4.27 8.55 19.65
C LEU A 114 5.14 8.09 20.84
N GLY A 115 6.47 8.13 20.73
CA GLY A 115 7.38 7.66 21.77
C GLY A 115 7.37 6.14 21.87
N ASN A 116 7.20 5.61 23.09
CA ASN A 116 7.04 4.17 23.29
C ASN A 116 5.64 3.75 22.85
N PHE A 117 5.52 3.17 21.65
CA PHE A 117 4.25 2.69 21.12
C PHE A 117 4.27 1.19 20.82
N ASP A 118 3.12 0.51 20.98
CA ASP A 118 2.92 -0.84 20.45
C ASP A 118 2.19 -0.78 19.11
N TRP A 119 2.91 -1.11 18.03
CA TRP A 119 2.36 -1.11 16.68
C TRP A 119 1.12 -2.00 16.51
N ARG A 120 0.88 -2.96 17.42
CA ARG A 120 -0.27 -3.88 17.36
C ARG A 120 -1.58 -3.27 17.88
N THR A 121 -1.49 -2.20 18.66
CA THR A 121 -2.64 -1.61 19.37
C THR A 121 -2.77 -0.11 19.11
N GLU A 122 -1.68 0.60 18.79
CA GLU A 122 -1.67 2.05 18.58
C GLU A 122 -2.05 2.48 17.16
N GLY A 123 -3.23 2.03 16.73
CA GLY A 123 -3.87 2.41 15.48
C GLY A 123 -3.24 1.80 14.22
N PRO A 124 -4.01 1.62 13.14
CA PRO A 124 -3.49 1.08 11.89
C PRO A 124 -2.63 2.11 11.16
N VAL A 125 -1.63 1.63 10.40
CA VAL A 125 -0.84 2.46 9.48
C VAL A 125 -1.63 2.84 8.23
N ALA A 126 -2.59 1.99 7.86
CA ALA A 126 -3.52 2.24 6.78
C ALA A 126 -4.87 1.60 7.08
N THR A 127 -5.96 2.32 6.78
CA THR A 127 -7.32 1.81 6.77
C THR A 127 -7.87 1.94 5.36
N ILE A 128 -8.42 0.86 4.84
CA ILE A 128 -9.08 0.81 3.54
C ILE A 128 -10.51 0.32 3.74
N SER A 129 -11.50 1.01 3.19
CA SER A 129 -12.89 0.56 3.28
C SER A 129 -13.64 0.69 1.96
N SER A 130 -14.54 -0.25 1.69
CA SER A 130 -15.56 -0.11 0.66
C SER A 130 -16.91 0.19 1.29
N ALA A 131 -17.58 1.24 0.82
CA ALA A 131 -18.95 1.55 1.23
C ALA A 131 -19.96 0.53 0.68
N TRP A 132 -19.68 -0.06 -0.48
CA TRP A 132 -20.59 -1.00 -1.14
C TRP A 132 -20.67 -2.34 -0.41
N SER A 133 -19.52 -2.96 -0.13
CA SER A 133 -19.49 -4.23 0.61
C SER A 133 -19.60 -4.03 2.13
N GLY A 134 -19.34 -2.82 2.62
CA GLY A 134 -19.20 -2.51 4.04
C GLY A 134 -17.89 -3.05 4.64
N ILE A 135 -17.04 -3.73 3.88
CA ILE A 135 -15.79 -4.30 4.38
C ILE A 135 -14.77 -3.20 4.64
N GLN A 136 -14.14 -3.26 5.80
CA GLN A 136 -12.96 -2.48 6.17
C GLN A 136 -11.78 -3.40 6.46
N LEU A 137 -10.60 -2.97 6.01
CA LEU A 137 -9.30 -3.55 6.26
C LEU A 137 -8.43 -2.53 6.99
N ASP A 138 -8.09 -2.83 8.24
CA ASP A 138 -7.13 -2.07 9.06
C ASP A 138 -5.79 -2.80 9.08
N ILE A 139 -4.71 -2.12 8.69
CA ILE A 139 -3.37 -2.70 8.54
C ILE A 139 -2.47 -2.18 9.67
N TYR A 140 -1.89 -3.10 10.43
CA TYR A 140 -0.92 -2.83 11.49
C TYR A 140 0.40 -3.49 11.11
N THR A 141 1.53 -2.83 11.36
CA THR A 141 2.85 -3.39 11.05
C THR A 141 3.96 -2.74 11.88
N ASP A 142 5.06 -3.47 12.08
CA ASP A 142 6.31 -2.94 12.64
C ASP A 142 7.20 -2.21 11.62
N GLN A 143 6.81 -2.18 10.35
CA GLN A 143 7.60 -1.55 9.29
C GLN A 143 7.45 -0.01 9.29
N ASP A 144 8.44 0.68 8.73
CA ASP A 144 8.55 2.16 8.71
C ASP A 144 8.15 2.80 7.37
N ALA A 145 7.75 1.99 6.38
CA ALA A 145 7.19 2.46 5.12
C ALA A 145 6.01 1.60 4.66
N PHE A 146 5.26 2.13 3.70
CA PHE A 146 4.08 1.49 3.14
C PHE A 146 3.99 1.81 1.65
N GLN A 147 4.15 0.81 0.79
CA GLN A 147 3.88 0.96 -0.64
C GLN A 147 2.38 0.85 -0.86
N PHE A 148 1.83 1.84 -1.56
CA PHE A 148 0.48 1.77 -2.08
C PHE A 148 0.51 1.82 -3.61
N TYR A 149 0.02 0.77 -4.24
CA TYR A 149 -0.12 0.67 -5.68
C TYR A 149 -1.58 0.45 -6.07
N SER A 150 -2.07 1.22 -7.04
CA SER A 150 -3.48 1.27 -7.45
C SER A 150 -3.76 0.50 -8.75
N CYS A 151 -2.97 -0.54 -9.05
CA CYS A 151 -3.15 -1.38 -10.24
C CYS A 151 -3.19 -0.62 -11.58
N THR A 152 -2.36 0.42 -11.70
CA THR A 152 -2.33 1.28 -12.89
C THR A 152 -1.81 0.58 -14.15
N GLN A 153 -1.05 -0.51 -14.00
CA GLN A 153 -0.48 -1.27 -15.12
C GLN A 153 -1.32 -2.51 -15.53
N GLN A 154 -2.46 -2.75 -14.87
CA GLN A 154 -3.34 -3.87 -15.25
C GLN A 154 -3.99 -3.63 -16.61
N LYS A 155 -3.92 -4.64 -17.49
CA LYS A 155 -4.39 -4.55 -18.90
C LYS A 155 -5.80 -5.10 -19.13
N GLY A 156 -6.47 -5.65 -18.10
CA GLY A 156 -7.77 -6.30 -18.29
C GLY A 156 -7.69 -7.71 -18.89
N THR A 157 -6.54 -8.38 -18.81
CA THR A 157 -6.36 -9.72 -19.41
C THR A 157 -6.29 -10.84 -18.37
N MET A 158 -6.08 -10.50 -17.09
CA MET A 158 -5.98 -11.49 -16.03
C MET A 158 -7.38 -11.95 -15.58
N PRO A 159 -7.71 -13.26 -15.68
CA PRO A 159 -9.03 -13.76 -15.31
C PRO A 159 -9.25 -13.76 -13.79
N LEU A 160 -10.49 -13.48 -13.38
CA LEU A 160 -10.89 -13.61 -11.98
C LEU A 160 -10.96 -15.08 -11.55
N LYS A 161 -10.68 -15.34 -10.27
CA LYS A 161 -10.92 -16.67 -9.69
C LYS A 161 -12.42 -17.00 -9.72
N LYS A 162 -12.75 -18.30 -9.72
CA LYS A 162 -14.15 -18.78 -9.77
C LYS A 162 -15.04 -18.24 -8.64
N THR A 163 -14.45 -17.88 -7.50
CA THR A 163 -15.14 -17.34 -6.31
C THR A 163 -15.30 -15.81 -6.31
N GLN A 164 -14.76 -15.11 -7.31
CA GLN A 164 -14.79 -13.65 -7.41
C GLN A 164 -15.70 -13.20 -8.55
N GLY A 165 -16.16 -11.96 -8.48
CA GLY A 165 -16.88 -11.29 -9.55
C GLY A 165 -18.30 -11.80 -9.82
N LEU A 166 -19.06 -10.97 -10.53
CA LEU A 166 -20.41 -11.31 -10.99
C LEU A 166 -20.38 -12.50 -11.95
N LYS A 167 -21.45 -13.30 -11.93
CA LYS A 167 -21.69 -14.39 -12.88
C LYS A 167 -22.55 -13.86 -14.01
N ASP A 168 -22.22 -14.26 -15.24
CA ASP A 168 -23.03 -14.03 -16.44
C ASP A 168 -23.44 -12.56 -16.69
N ASN A 169 -22.55 -11.61 -16.35
CA ASN A 169 -22.76 -10.19 -16.58
C ASN A 169 -21.82 -9.67 -17.70
N LYS A 170 -22.38 -9.09 -18.76
CA LYS A 170 -21.62 -8.60 -19.93
C LYS A 170 -20.89 -7.29 -19.67
N ASP A 171 -21.44 -6.44 -18.80
CA ASP A 171 -20.85 -5.13 -18.46
C ASP A 171 -19.67 -5.28 -17.48
N PHE A 172 -19.63 -6.40 -16.76
CA PHE A 172 -18.59 -6.75 -15.79
C PHE A 172 -17.89 -8.05 -16.20
N PRO A 173 -17.01 -8.01 -17.22
CA PRO A 173 -16.28 -9.19 -17.65
C PRO A 173 -15.43 -9.76 -16.50
N ARG A 174 -15.25 -11.08 -16.46
CA ARG A 174 -14.56 -11.79 -15.37
C ARG A 174 -13.03 -11.67 -15.45
N ILE A 175 -12.54 -10.44 -15.46
CA ILE A 175 -11.14 -10.04 -15.56
C ILE A 175 -10.80 -8.97 -14.51
N ILE A 176 -9.51 -8.75 -14.26
CA ILE A 176 -9.02 -7.63 -13.43
C ILE A 176 -8.70 -6.45 -14.34
N PRO A 177 -9.51 -5.38 -14.36
CA PRO A 177 -9.26 -4.21 -15.21
C PRO A 177 -8.12 -3.33 -14.65
N LYS A 178 -7.70 -2.32 -15.44
CA LYS A 178 -6.92 -1.19 -14.94
C LYS A 178 -7.66 -0.56 -13.75
N TYR A 179 -6.95 -0.28 -12.66
CA TYR A 179 -7.53 0.19 -11.38
C TYR A 179 -8.49 -0.82 -10.70
N GLY A 180 -8.51 -2.08 -11.14
CA GLY A 180 -9.37 -3.13 -10.58
C GLY A 180 -8.99 -3.56 -9.17
N CYS A 181 -7.80 -3.20 -8.71
CA CYS A 181 -7.24 -3.67 -7.45
C CYS A 181 -6.31 -2.64 -6.82
N MET A 182 -5.88 -2.95 -5.61
CA MET A 182 -4.78 -2.26 -4.94
C MET A 182 -3.81 -3.27 -4.33
N VAL A 183 -2.58 -2.83 -4.15
CA VAL A 183 -1.54 -3.57 -3.44
C VAL A 183 -1.08 -2.69 -2.28
N VAL A 184 -0.90 -3.35 -1.13
CA VAL A 184 -0.59 -2.72 0.16
C VAL A 184 0.60 -3.44 0.78
N GLU A 185 1.79 -2.89 0.55
CA GLU A 185 3.05 -3.53 0.90
C GLU A 185 3.58 -2.85 2.15
N VAL A 186 3.49 -3.56 3.27
CA VAL A 186 4.19 -3.18 4.49
C VAL A 186 5.67 -3.51 4.30
N GLN A 187 6.54 -2.52 4.38
CA GLN A 187 7.95 -2.67 4.01
C GLN A 187 8.81 -1.53 4.56
N ASP A 188 10.09 -1.54 4.24
CA ASP A 188 10.97 -0.42 4.54
C ASP A 188 11.09 0.56 3.35
N TYR A 189 11.80 1.66 3.54
CA TYR A 189 12.02 2.69 2.51
C TYR A 189 12.68 2.07 1.28
N ILE A 190 12.03 2.21 0.12
CA ILE A 190 12.58 1.78 -1.17
C ILE A 190 13.91 2.49 -1.43
N ASP A 191 14.90 1.79 -1.98
CA ASP A 191 16.23 2.33 -2.29
C ASP A 191 17.04 2.84 -1.07
N GLY A 192 16.65 2.48 0.16
CA GLY A 192 17.36 2.91 1.37
C GLY A 192 18.83 2.48 1.45
N ILE A 193 19.24 1.42 0.71
CA ILE A 193 20.63 1.00 0.61
C ILE A 193 21.51 1.99 -0.18
N ASN A 194 20.91 2.74 -1.11
CA ASN A 194 21.60 3.73 -1.94
C ASN A 194 21.44 5.15 -1.38
N ASN A 195 20.63 5.32 -0.33
CA ASN A 195 20.42 6.58 0.39
C ASN A 195 20.73 6.40 1.89
N PRO A 196 22.01 6.13 2.25
CA PRO A 196 22.41 5.77 3.61
C PRO A 196 22.11 6.86 4.66
N GLU A 197 21.96 8.12 4.24
CA GLU A 197 21.56 9.26 5.06
C GLU A 197 20.17 9.09 5.69
N TRP A 198 19.31 8.21 5.16
CA TRP A 198 18.03 7.86 5.76
C TRP A 198 18.15 6.89 6.96
N GLN A 199 19.37 6.45 7.29
CA GLN A 199 19.68 5.61 8.45
C GLN A 199 18.92 4.27 8.46
N ARG A 200 18.69 3.69 7.27
CA ARG A 200 17.97 2.41 7.11
C ARG A 200 18.87 1.20 7.02
N LEU A 201 20.20 1.36 6.95
CA LEU A 201 21.13 0.25 6.71
C LEU A 201 21.01 -0.88 7.73
N GLU A 202 20.78 -0.59 9.02
CA GLU A 202 20.57 -1.63 10.06
C GLU A 202 19.28 -2.44 9.88
N LYS A 203 18.33 -1.91 9.10
CA LYS A 203 17.05 -2.55 8.78
C LYS A 203 17.03 -3.18 7.38
N GLN A 204 18.06 -2.95 6.57
CA GLN A 204 18.11 -3.38 5.18
C GLN A 204 19.33 -4.23 4.83
N LEU A 205 20.46 -4.13 5.54
CA LEU A 205 21.66 -4.95 5.32
C LEU A 205 21.82 -5.98 6.43
N TYR A 206 21.92 -7.26 6.04
CA TYR A 206 22.01 -8.40 6.94
C TYR A 206 23.23 -9.25 6.60
N GLU A 207 23.86 -9.87 7.60
CA GLU A 207 25.07 -10.67 7.42
C GLU A 207 25.02 -12.01 8.18
N PRO A 208 25.83 -13.01 7.77
CA PRO A 208 25.87 -14.31 8.45
C PRO A 208 26.26 -14.18 9.92
N GLY A 209 25.48 -14.82 10.79
CA GLY A 209 25.66 -14.75 12.25
C GLY A 209 25.05 -13.50 12.91
N GLY A 210 24.53 -12.56 12.13
CA GLY A 210 23.79 -11.39 12.63
C GLY A 210 22.32 -11.70 12.99
N ASN A 211 21.60 -10.65 13.39
CA ASN A 211 20.17 -10.74 13.65
C ASN A 211 19.39 -11.06 12.37
N PRO A 212 18.28 -11.82 12.46
CA PRO A 212 17.41 -12.06 11.31
C PRO A 212 16.71 -10.76 10.87
N TYR A 213 16.42 -10.67 9.57
CA TYR A 213 15.34 -9.82 9.10
C TYR A 213 14.02 -10.35 9.66
N VAL A 214 13.21 -9.46 10.23
CA VAL A 214 11.87 -9.78 10.72
C VAL A 214 10.91 -8.70 10.28
N LEU A 215 9.83 -9.13 9.63
CA LEU A 215 8.65 -8.31 9.36
C LEU A 215 7.46 -8.93 10.06
N GLN A 216 6.65 -8.09 10.71
CA GLN A 216 5.36 -8.48 11.27
C GLN A 216 4.25 -7.53 10.82
N ALA A 217 3.11 -8.11 10.50
CA ALA A 217 1.90 -7.33 10.23
C ALA A 217 0.63 -8.09 10.59
N LYS A 218 -0.42 -7.31 10.82
CA LYS A 218 -1.79 -7.77 11.11
C LYS A 218 -2.77 -7.02 10.25
N TYR A 219 -3.57 -7.76 9.50
CA TYR A 219 -4.58 -7.27 8.58
C TYR A 219 -5.94 -7.61 9.19
N ARG A 220 -6.59 -6.62 9.80
CA ARG A 220 -7.85 -6.78 10.52
C ARG A 220 -9.02 -6.41 9.63
N PHE A 221 -9.86 -7.39 9.33
CA PHE A 221 -11.10 -7.22 8.60
C PHE A 221 -12.27 -6.99 9.57
N SER A 222 -13.09 -5.99 9.27
CA SER A 222 -14.33 -5.67 9.97
C SER A 222 -15.42 -5.22 8.99
N LEU A 223 -16.64 -5.04 9.50
CA LEU A 223 -17.75 -4.42 8.76
C LEU A 223 -17.98 -3.03 9.32
N LYS A 224 -17.96 -1.99 8.48
CA LYS A 224 -18.51 -0.69 8.83
C LYS A 224 -20.03 -0.86 8.99
N GLY A 225 -20.54 -0.58 10.19
CA GLY A 225 -21.98 -0.45 10.38
C GLY A 225 -22.54 0.57 9.39
N LYS A 226 -23.74 0.30 8.85
CA LYS A 226 -24.47 1.31 8.07
C LYS A 226 -24.66 2.52 8.97
N GLN A 227 -24.04 3.65 8.63
CA GLN A 227 -24.46 4.96 9.15
C GLN A 227 -25.78 5.35 8.48
#